data_AF-A0A3M8GYK7-F1
#
_entry.id   AF-A0A3M8GYK7-F1
#
_cell.length_a   1.000
_cell.length_b   1.000
_cell.length_c   1.000
_cell.angle_alpha   90.00
_cell.angle_beta   90.00
_cell.angle_gamma   90.00
#
_symmetry.space_group_name_H-M   'P 1'
#
loop_
_entity.id
_entity.type
_entity.pdbx_description
1 polymer ?
#
loop_
_entity_poly.entity_id
_entity_poly.type
_entity_poly.pdbx_seq_one_letter_code
_entity_poly.pdbx_strand_id
1 'polypeptide(L)'
;MNRKIKREPGRPQNCTNEELKQLALEIKYKNHGIKLTPSLLEKETSIGRNTWSRRMKDYINELNNPILTTPSSEEEIMFPSIE
;
A
#
# COMPACT_ATOMS: atom_id res chain seq x y z
N MET A 1 18.27 2.72 4.47
CA MET A 1 18.11 2.70 5.95
C MET A 1 17.08 1.61 6.27
N ASN A 2 17.50 0.39 6.63
CA ASN A 2 16.59 -0.75 6.78
C ASN A 2 16.15 -0.89 8.26
N ARG A 3 14.92 -0.48 8.58
CA ARG A 3 14.34 -0.74 9.91
C ARG A 3 13.86 -2.19 9.94
N LYS A 4 14.70 -3.10 10.45
CA LYS A 4 14.24 -4.45 10.83
C LYS A 4 13.25 -4.30 11.98
N ILE A 5 11.98 -4.61 11.74
CA ILE A 5 10.97 -4.72 12.79
C ILE A 5 11.46 -5.80 13.76
N LYS A 6 11.91 -5.39 14.95
CA LYS A 6 12.35 -6.32 16.00
C LYS A 6 11.11 -7.08 16.47
N ARG A 7 11.12 -8.41 16.27
CA ARG A 7 10.07 -9.31 16.74
C ARG A 7 10.49 -9.82 18.10
N GLU A 8 9.81 -9.40 19.16
CA GLU A 8 9.94 -10.05 20.47
C GLU A 8 8.91 -11.19 20.54
N PRO A 9 9.35 -12.44 20.75
CA PRO A 9 8.43 -13.57 20.86
C PRO A 9 7.57 -13.42 22.12
N GLY A 10 6.23 -13.45 21.96
CA GLY A 10 5.29 -13.56 23.09
C GLY A 10 4.37 -12.36 23.34
N ARG A 11 4.64 -11.18 22.77
CA ARG A 11 3.69 -10.06 22.82
C ARG A 11 2.98 -9.94 21.46
N PRO A 12 1.63 -9.94 21.40
CA PRO A 12 0.96 -9.57 20.16
C PRO A 12 1.43 -8.15 19.83
N GLN A 13 2.23 -8.05 18.78
CA GLN A 13 2.75 -6.77 18.31
C GLN A 13 1.50 -6.00 17.88
N ASN A 14 1.09 -5.03 18.69
CA ASN A 14 -0.08 -4.20 18.42
C ASN A 14 0.27 -3.30 17.23
N CYS A 15 0.28 -3.87 16.02
CA CYS A 15 0.45 -3.12 14.81
C CYS A 15 -0.74 -2.18 14.71
N THR A 16 -0.43 -0.90 14.74
CA THR A 16 -1.39 0.17 14.54
C THR A 16 -1.87 0.16 13.09
N ASN A 17 -3.02 0.79 12.83
CA ASN A 17 -3.53 0.87 11.47
C ASN A 17 -2.55 1.63 10.54
N GLU A 18 -1.85 2.63 11.07
CA GLU A 18 -0.88 3.43 10.31
C GLU A 18 0.36 2.63 9.90
N GLU A 19 0.91 1.83 10.81
CA GLU A 19 2.02 0.92 10.51
C GLU A 19 1.64 -0.09 9.43
N LEU A 20 0.43 -0.64 9.50
CA LEU A 20 -0.08 -1.55 8.48
C LEU A 20 -0.20 -0.87 7.11
N LYS A 21 -0.67 0.39 7.06
CA LYS A 21 -0.74 1.16 5.81
C LYS A 21 0.65 1.39 5.21
N GLN A 22 1.61 1.80 6.02
CA GLN A 22 2.99 2.02 5.61
C GLN A 22 3.61 0.74 5.03
N LEU A 23 3.45 -0.39 5.72
CA LEU A 23 3.96 -1.69 5.28
C LEU A 23 3.33 -2.15 3.96
N ALA A 24 2.01 -2.00 3.80
CA ALA A 24 1.35 -2.34 2.55
C ALA A 24 1.86 -1.49 1.38
N LEU A 25 2.06 -0.19 1.60
CA LEU A 25 2.61 0.72 0.60
C LEU A 25 4.03 0.30 0.18
N GLU A 26 4.92 0.06 1.14
CA GLU A 26 6.31 -0.37 0.90
C GLU A 26 6.35 -1.66 0.06
N ILE A 27 5.50 -2.63 0.39
CA ILE A 27 5.39 -3.90 -0.33
C ILE A 27 4.83 -3.70 -1.74
N LYS A 28 3.90 -2.77 -1.95
CA LYS A 28 3.40 -2.43 -3.30
C LYS A 28 4.52 -1.87 -4.18
N TYR A 29 5.31 -0.95 -3.64
CA TYR A 29 6.46 -0.36 -4.34
C TYR A 29 7.51 -1.42 -4.67
N LYS A 30 7.86 -2.28 -3.71
CA LYS A 30 8.84 -3.36 -3.89
C LYS A 30 8.43 -4.36 -4.96
N ASN A 31 7.13 -4.64 -5.11
CA ASN A 31 6.62 -5.65 -6.03
C ASN A 31 6.15 -5.08 -7.39
N HIS A 32 6.54 -3.85 -7.74
CA HIS A 32 6.44 -3.25 -9.08
C HIS A 32 5.16 -3.62 -9.87
N GLY A 33 3.99 -3.37 -9.27
CA GLY A 33 2.71 -3.52 -9.96
C GLY A 33 1.98 -4.85 -9.71
N ILE A 34 2.57 -5.81 -8.99
CA ILE A 34 1.85 -7.01 -8.56
C ILE A 34 0.66 -6.59 -7.67
N LYS A 35 -0.47 -7.30 -7.82
CA LYS A 35 -1.65 -7.10 -6.99
C LYS A 35 -1.34 -7.48 -5.54
N LEU A 36 -1.53 -6.53 -4.63
CA LEU A 36 -1.42 -6.76 -3.19
C LEU A 36 -2.51 -7.73 -2.77
N THR A 37 -2.12 -8.81 -2.10
CA THR A 37 -3.06 -9.75 -1.49
C THR A 37 -2.71 -9.96 -0.02
N PRO A 38 -3.69 -10.27 0.85
CA PRO A 38 -3.43 -10.57 2.25
C PRO A 38 -2.39 -11.68 2.47
N SER A 39 -2.31 -12.68 1.59
CA SER A 39 -1.29 -13.75 1.67
C SER A 39 0.11 -13.27 1.26
N LEU A 40 0.22 -12.37 0.29
CA LEU A 40 1.50 -11.76 -0.07
C LEU A 40 2.02 -10.90 1.08
N LEU A 41 1.13 -10.11 1.69
CA LEU A 41 1.44 -9.28 2.85
C LEU A 41 1.88 -10.12 4.04
N GLU A 42 1.19 -11.24 4.31
CA GLU A 42 1.59 -12.19 5.34
C GLU A 42 2.98 -12.79 5.08
N LYS A 43 3.30 -13.14 3.84
CA LYS A 43 4.62 -13.67 3.47
C LYS A 43 5.74 -12.65 3.73
N GLU A 44 5.53 -11.39 3.39
CA GLU A 44 6.53 -10.33 3.53
C GLU A 44 6.63 -9.77 4.96
N THR A 45 5.51 -9.62 5.67
CA THR A 45 5.46 -8.98 7.00
C THR A 45 5.42 -9.97 8.16
N SER A 46 5.07 -11.23 7.90
CA SER A 46 4.69 -12.24 8.91
C SER A 46 3.54 -11.83 9.83
N ILE A 47 2.74 -10.83 9.42
CA ILE A 47 1.49 -10.46 10.06
C ILE A 47 0.39 -11.32 9.45
N GLY A 48 -0.41 -11.97 10.30
CA GLY A 48 -1.41 -12.93 9.84
C GLY A 48 -2.39 -12.37 8.80
N ARG A 49 -2.73 -13.19 7.81
CA ARG A 49 -3.67 -12.84 6.72
C ARG A 49 -4.98 -12.21 7.20
N ASN A 50 -5.51 -12.67 8.33
CA ASN A 50 -6.75 -12.19 8.91
C ASN A 50 -6.66 -10.73 9.37
N THR A 51 -5.50 -10.29 9.88
CA THR A 51 -5.28 -8.89 10.28
C THR A 51 -5.37 -7.98 9.07
N TRP A 52 -4.71 -8.35 7.98
CA TRP A 52 -4.77 -7.62 6.71
C TRP A 52 -6.19 -7.59 6.14
N SER A 53 -6.86 -8.75 6.11
CA SER A 53 -8.21 -8.87 5.56
C SER A 53 -9.28 -8.15 6.40
N ARG A 54 -9.11 -8.03 7.72
CA ARG A 54 -10.07 -7.35 8.59
C ARG A 54 -9.82 -5.85 8.69
N ARG A 55 -8.56 -5.41 8.81
CA ARG A 55 -8.22 -4.01 9.11
C ARG A 55 -7.86 -3.19 7.87
N MET A 56 -7.37 -3.84 6.82
CA MET A 56 -6.77 -3.17 5.66
C MET A 56 -7.42 -3.54 4.32
N LYS A 57 -8.59 -4.21 4.33
CA LYS A 57 -9.28 -4.63 3.11
C LYS A 57 -9.48 -3.49 2.12
N ASP A 58 -10.02 -2.38 2.61
CA ASP A 58 -10.36 -1.24 1.77
C ASP A 58 -9.10 -0.54 1.24
N TYR A 59 -8.10 -0.36 2.10
CA TYR A 59 -6.82 0.22 1.73
C TYR A 59 -6.05 -0.63 0.70
N ILE A 60 -6.06 -1.96 0.85
CA ILE A 60 -5.47 -2.87 -0.15
C ILE A 60 -6.21 -2.77 -1.48
N ASN A 61 -7.54 -2.62 -1.46
CA ASN A 61 -8.34 -2.44 -2.67
C ASN A 61 -8.01 -1.12 -3.36
N GLU A 62 -7.84 -0.03 -2.61
CA GLU A 62 -7.42 1.28 -3.12
C GLU A 62 -6.03 1.19 -3.78
N LEU A 63 -5.05 0.59 -3.11
CA LEU A 63 -3.70 0.40 -3.67
C LEU A 63 -3.67 -0.49 -4.92
N ASN A 64 -4.65 -1.37 -5.09
CA ASN A 64 -4.77 -2.25 -6.25
C ASN A 64 -5.53 -1.62 -7.41
N ASN A 65 -6.41 -0.67 -7.14
CA ASN A 65 -7.20 0.03 -8.13
C ASN A 65 -6.90 1.52 -8.00
N PRO A 66 -5.71 1.98 -8.46
CA PRO A 66 -5.42 3.40 -8.46
C PRO A 66 -6.52 4.09 -9.26
N ILE A 67 -7.19 5.05 -8.63
CA ILE A 67 -8.18 5.88 -9.31
C ILE A 67 -7.40 6.66 -10.36
N LEU A 68 -7.56 6.27 -11.63
CA LEU A 68 -7.12 7.08 -12.75
C LEU A 68 -8.07 8.26 -12.79
N THR A 69 -7.69 9.36 -12.13
CA THR A 69 -8.31 10.65 -12.39
C THR A 69 -8.04 10.93 -13.86
N THR A 70 -9.06 10.71 -14.70
CA THR A 70 -9.00 11.16 -16.09
C THR A 70 -8.81 12.67 -16.03
N PRO A 71 -7.83 13.25 -16.75
CA PRO A 71 -7.81 14.69 -16.90
C PRO A 71 -9.17 15.07 -17.50
N SER A 72 -9.95 15.86 -16.75
CA SER A 72 -11.21 16.43 -17.24
C SER A 72 -10.88 17.05 -18.58
N SER A 73 -11.53 16.59 -19.64
CA SER A 73 -11.19 16.94 -21.02
C SER A 73 -11.60 18.38 -21.39
N GLU A 74 -11.88 19.20 -20.38
CA GLU A 74 -12.30 20.60 -20.47
C GLU A 74 -11.22 21.58 -20.03
N GLU A 75 -10.06 21.11 -19.56
CA GLU A 75 -8.86 21.96 -19.48
C GLU A 75 -8.04 21.75 -20.74
N GLU A 76 -8.40 22.48 -21.79
CA GLU A 76 -7.55 22.71 -22.95
C GLU A 76 -6.29 23.41 -22.45
N ILE A 77 -5.28 22.63 -22.07
CA ILE A 77 -3.97 23.12 -21.63
C ILE A 77 -3.35 23.82 -22.84
N MET A 78 -3.60 25.12 -22.96
CA MET A 78 -2.97 25.97 -23.94
C MET A 78 -1.51 26.09 -23.54
N PHE A 79 -0.66 25.24 -24.11
CA PHE A 79 0.78 25.37 -23.95
C PHE A 79 1.19 26.71 -24.56
N PRO A 80 1.89 27.60 -23.82
CA PRO A 80 2.37 28.85 -24.39
C PRO A 80 3.33 28.54 -25.53
N SER A 81 3.07 29.09 -26.71
CA SER A 81 4.05 29.08 -27.80
C SER A 81 5.24 29.95 -27.37
N ILE A 82 6.43 29.36 -27.36
CA ILE A 82 7.68 30.12 -27.24
C ILE A 82 7.92 30.80 -28.60
N GLU A 83 8.17 32.11 -28.61
CA GLU A 83 8.63 32.88 -29.79
C GLU A 83 10.13 33.13 -29.69
#